data_AF-A0A9D9CQP5-F1
#
_entry.id   AF-A0A9D9CQP5-F1
#
_cell.length_a   1.000
_cell.length_b   1.000
_cell.length_c   1.000
_cell.angle_alpha   90.00
_cell.angle_beta   90.00
_cell.angle_gamma   90.00
#
_symmetry.space_group_name_H-M   'P 1'
#
loop_
_entity.id
_entity.type
_entity.pdbx_description
1 polymer ?
#
loop_
_entity_poly.entity_id
_entity_poly.type
_entity_poly.pdbx_seq_one_letter_code
_entity_poly.pdbx_strand_id
1 'polypeptide(L)'
;MKKCLLLCLAAACLFSCKEKAPAPRPAVALVDAVLRDTSGMRRLATEAGKLGNGGSIAIIGEPSDVLFLSREFALSDLRDNIDGRMRPDSLPDFAGEKFDLLLDAEDAPYDHFLENVGGSDSLRSLAVQNALFAWDSTCVRSSLDTKALLHKSRSKLLIYTSSLQAEYGLFDLDTLQQLAGGVCPVISPAVLQIQKALDSGATHIAVWTSREVRDAGAWQAVFERMAPEGATLAVIAPEQALDVRTRLRGLLRQYLATGRRMDALIL
;
A
#
# COMPACT_ATOMS: atom_id res chain seq x y z
N MET A 1 14.48 -36.18 -27.11
CA MET A 1 14.16 -35.70 -25.73
C MET A 1 14.94 -34.45 -25.29
N LYS A 2 16.09 -34.08 -25.90
CA LYS A 2 16.86 -32.88 -25.48
C LYS A 2 16.34 -31.52 -26.01
N LYS A 3 15.48 -31.50 -27.04
CA LYS A 3 14.96 -30.24 -27.63
C LYS A 3 13.73 -29.66 -26.91
N CYS A 4 12.94 -30.47 -26.18
CA CYS A 4 11.81 -29.97 -25.38
C CYS A 4 12.26 -29.30 -24.07
N LEU A 5 13.38 -29.74 -23.49
CA LEU A 5 13.86 -29.19 -22.21
C LEU A 5 14.36 -27.74 -22.34
N LEU A 6 14.92 -27.36 -23.50
CA LEU A 6 15.37 -25.99 -23.77
C LEU A 6 14.22 -24.99 -24.00
N LEU A 7 13.09 -25.45 -24.56
CA LEU A 7 11.91 -24.60 -24.78
C LEU A 7 11.17 -24.28 -23.47
N CYS A 8 11.17 -25.20 -22.51
CA CYS A 8 10.59 -24.95 -21.19
C CYS A 8 11.44 -23.99 -20.33
N LEU A 9 12.78 -24.01 -20.47
CA LEU A 9 13.65 -23.06 -19.77
C LEU A 9 13.58 -21.64 -20.36
N ALA A 10 13.37 -21.50 -21.68
CA ALA A 10 13.20 -20.19 -22.30
C ALA A 10 11.85 -19.52 -21.95
N ALA A 11 10.79 -20.33 -21.73
CA ALA A 11 9.48 -19.82 -21.33
C ALA A 11 9.43 -19.37 -19.86
N ALA A 12 10.27 -19.92 -18.98
CA ALA A 12 10.35 -19.52 -17.57
C ALA A 12 11.03 -18.15 -17.36
N CYS A 13 11.81 -17.66 -18.34
CA CYS A 13 12.46 -16.35 -18.27
C CYS A 13 11.61 -15.18 -18.79
N LEU A 14 10.48 -15.44 -19.46
CA LEU A 14 9.64 -14.40 -20.07
C LEU A 14 8.47 -13.92 -19.19
N PHE A 15 8.25 -14.53 -18.02
CA PHE A 15 7.25 -14.09 -17.03
C PHE A 15 7.85 -13.40 -15.80
N SER A 16 9.17 -13.16 -15.79
CA SER A 16 9.77 -12.26 -14.81
C SER A 16 9.71 -10.83 -15.37
N CYS A 17 8.52 -10.24 -15.31
CA CYS A 17 8.43 -8.78 -15.18
C CYS A 17 9.22 -8.45 -13.92
N LYS A 18 10.51 -8.12 -14.09
CA LYS A 18 11.33 -7.57 -13.01
C LYS A 18 10.68 -6.25 -12.65
N GLU A 19 9.94 -6.22 -11.54
CA GLU A 19 9.93 -5.02 -10.72
C GLU A 19 11.38 -4.57 -10.59
N LYS A 20 11.68 -3.32 -10.93
CA LYS A 20 13.01 -2.80 -10.66
C LYS A 20 13.17 -2.86 -9.16
N ALA A 21 14.02 -3.77 -8.70
CA ALA A 21 14.34 -3.88 -7.29
C ALA A 21 14.72 -2.48 -6.80
N PRO A 22 14.07 -1.95 -5.75
CA PRO A 22 14.43 -0.65 -5.22
C PRO A 22 15.93 -0.63 -4.91
N ALA A 23 16.55 0.55 -5.04
CA ALA A 23 17.95 0.71 -4.67
C ALA A 23 18.18 0.12 -3.27
N PRO A 24 19.26 -0.64 -3.02
CA PRO A 24 19.47 -1.29 -1.75
C PRO A 24 19.58 -0.22 -0.66
N ARG A 25 18.50 -0.05 0.11
CA ARG A 25 18.45 0.79 1.29
C ARG A 25 18.52 -0.10 2.53
N PRO A 26 19.27 0.27 3.58
CA PRO A 26 19.25 -0.49 4.82
C PRO A 26 17.84 -0.46 5.42
N ALA A 27 17.38 -1.59 5.96
CA ALA A 27 16.13 -1.64 6.68
C ALA A 27 16.18 -0.72 7.90
N VAL A 28 15.01 -0.21 8.33
CA VAL A 28 14.91 0.64 9.52
C VAL A 28 15.29 -0.16 10.77
N ALA A 29 15.89 0.50 11.75
CA ALA A 29 16.41 -0.16 12.97
C ALA A 29 15.36 -1.02 13.71
N LEU A 30 14.08 -0.66 13.60
CA LEU A 30 12.99 -1.44 14.18
C LEU A 30 12.87 -2.84 13.57
N VAL A 31 13.15 -3.03 12.28
CA VAL A 31 13.13 -4.35 11.65
C VAL A 31 14.15 -5.28 12.33
N ASP A 32 15.38 -4.80 12.52
CA ASP A 32 16.41 -5.56 13.21
C ASP A 32 16.05 -5.85 14.67
N ALA A 33 15.43 -4.89 15.36
CA ALA A 33 14.95 -5.07 16.73
C ALA A 33 13.89 -6.19 16.81
N VAL A 34 12.93 -6.20 15.87
CA VAL A 34 11.88 -7.24 15.79
C VAL A 34 12.49 -8.61 15.46
N LEU A 35 13.46 -8.69 14.55
CA LEU A 35 14.09 -9.96 14.18
C LEU A 35 14.94 -10.57 15.31
N ARG A 36 15.50 -9.73 16.18
CA ARG A 36 16.28 -10.14 17.35
C ARG A 36 15.41 -10.40 18.58
N ASP A 37 14.16 -9.96 18.57
CA ASP A 37 13.25 -10.12 19.69
C ASP A 37 12.95 -11.60 19.97
N THR A 38 13.09 -11.97 21.25
CA THR A 38 12.75 -13.31 21.76
C THR A 38 11.46 -13.30 22.58
N SER A 39 10.83 -12.12 22.80
CA SER A 39 9.65 -11.98 23.66
C SER A 39 8.33 -12.23 22.95
N GLY A 40 8.23 -11.98 21.64
CA GLY A 40 7.05 -12.34 20.85
C GLY A 40 6.87 -11.61 19.52
N MET A 41 7.48 -10.44 19.30
CA MET A 41 7.32 -9.65 18.07
C MET A 41 7.81 -10.41 16.83
N ARG A 42 8.96 -11.10 16.95
CA ARG A 42 9.44 -11.97 15.86
C ARG A 42 8.43 -13.05 15.51
N ARG A 43 7.76 -13.62 16.53
CA ARG A 43 6.74 -14.65 16.34
C ARG A 43 5.53 -14.09 15.61
N LEU A 44 5.08 -12.87 15.93
CA LEU A 44 4.01 -12.19 15.19
C LEU A 44 4.36 -12.05 13.71
N ALA A 45 5.56 -11.53 13.40
CA ALA A 45 6.03 -11.40 12.01
C ALA A 45 6.19 -12.76 11.32
N THR A 46 6.61 -13.80 12.04
CA THR A 46 6.72 -15.17 11.51
C THR A 46 5.34 -15.76 11.20
N GLU A 47 4.33 -15.46 12.01
CA GLU A 47 2.97 -15.98 11.87
C GLU A 47 2.10 -15.13 10.91
N ALA A 48 2.64 -14.02 10.40
CA ALA A 48 1.99 -13.12 9.45
C ALA A 48 1.48 -13.87 8.20
N GLY A 49 0.19 -13.70 7.88
CA GLY A 49 -0.44 -14.29 6.70
C GLY A 49 -0.70 -15.81 6.77
N LYS A 50 -0.22 -16.51 7.81
CA LYS A 50 -0.31 -18.00 7.87
C LYS A 50 -1.71 -18.55 8.14
N LEU A 51 -2.67 -17.71 8.53
CA LEU A 51 -4.07 -18.12 8.71
C LEU A 51 -4.83 -18.27 7.38
N GLY A 52 -4.21 -17.94 6.24
CA GLY A 52 -4.86 -18.01 4.94
C GLY A 52 -6.19 -17.24 4.94
N ASN A 53 -7.28 -17.93 4.57
CA ASN A 53 -8.59 -17.30 4.43
C ASN A 53 -9.26 -16.91 5.77
N GLY A 54 -8.77 -17.40 6.91
CA GLY A 54 -9.39 -17.19 8.23
C GLY A 54 -9.02 -15.88 8.94
N GLY A 55 -8.14 -15.06 8.35
CA GLY A 55 -7.72 -13.78 8.92
C GLY A 55 -8.59 -12.58 8.51
N SER A 56 -8.38 -11.43 9.16
CA SER A 56 -8.99 -10.14 8.80
C SER A 56 -8.22 -9.42 7.69
N ILE A 57 -8.84 -8.45 7.03
CA ILE A 57 -8.17 -7.49 6.15
C ILE A 57 -7.93 -6.23 6.99
N ALA A 58 -6.67 -5.88 7.24
CA ALA A 58 -6.35 -4.65 7.95
C ALA A 58 -6.25 -3.48 6.96
N ILE A 59 -6.95 -2.38 7.25
CA ILE A 59 -6.83 -1.11 6.53
C ILE A 59 -6.15 -0.11 7.48
N ILE A 60 -5.00 0.41 7.05
CA ILE A 60 -4.03 1.12 7.89
C ILE A 60 -3.70 2.47 7.28
N GLY A 61 -3.75 3.52 8.08
CA GLY A 61 -3.29 4.85 7.70
C GLY A 61 -4.02 5.96 8.45
N GLU A 62 -4.00 7.14 7.84
CA GLU A 62 -4.70 8.32 8.38
C GLU A 62 -6.22 8.06 8.46
N PRO A 63 -6.90 8.55 9.53
CA PRO A 63 -8.29 8.19 9.78
C PRO A 63 -9.25 8.50 8.61
N SER A 64 -9.07 9.62 7.91
CA SER A 64 -9.92 9.98 6.77
C SER A 64 -9.87 8.96 5.64
N ASP A 65 -8.66 8.50 5.32
CA ASP A 65 -8.41 7.60 4.19
C ASP A 65 -8.87 6.19 4.50
N VAL A 66 -8.62 5.73 5.74
CA VAL A 66 -9.08 4.42 6.21
C VAL A 66 -10.61 4.35 6.23
N LEU A 67 -11.27 5.39 6.74
CA LEU A 67 -12.74 5.47 6.76
C LEU A 67 -13.33 5.56 5.35
N PHE A 68 -12.71 6.33 4.46
CA PHE A 68 -13.13 6.40 3.07
C PHE A 68 -13.01 5.03 2.38
N LEU A 69 -11.84 4.40 2.43
CA LEU A 69 -11.61 3.13 1.74
C LEU A 69 -12.44 1.98 2.31
N SER A 70 -12.63 1.93 3.64
CA SER A 70 -13.50 0.93 4.27
C SER A 70 -14.96 1.08 3.84
N ARG A 71 -15.44 2.32 3.66
CA ARG A 71 -16.78 2.58 3.11
C ARG A 71 -16.89 2.11 1.65
N GLU A 72 -15.88 2.34 0.82
CA GLU A 72 -15.89 1.87 -0.56
C GLU A 72 -15.92 0.33 -0.63
N PHE A 73 -15.16 -0.38 0.22
CA PHE A 73 -15.25 -1.83 0.33
C PHE A 73 -16.63 -2.32 0.76
N ALA A 74 -17.26 -1.64 1.72
CA ALA A 74 -18.58 -2.01 2.21
C ALA A 74 -19.70 -1.83 1.15
N LEU A 75 -19.48 -0.96 0.16
CA LEU A 75 -20.45 -0.61 -0.87
C LEU A 75 -20.11 -1.19 -2.26
N SER A 76 -18.96 -1.85 -2.43
CA SER A 76 -18.53 -2.39 -3.73
C SER A 76 -19.39 -3.57 -4.13
N ASP A 77 -20.03 -3.48 -5.30
CA ASP A 77 -20.76 -4.56 -5.97
C ASP A 77 -20.45 -4.44 -7.47
N LEU A 78 -19.25 -4.86 -7.85
CA LEU A 78 -18.74 -4.79 -9.22
C LEU A 78 -18.75 -6.17 -9.89
N ARG A 79 -18.83 -7.24 -9.12
CA ARG A 79 -18.71 -8.63 -9.60
C ARG A 79 -19.83 -9.50 -9.07
N ASP A 80 -20.18 -10.49 -9.88
CA ASP A 80 -21.13 -11.53 -9.48
C ASP A 80 -20.39 -12.46 -8.52
N ASN A 81 -20.87 -12.57 -7.29
CA ASN A 81 -20.21 -13.32 -6.22
C ASN A 81 -20.30 -14.85 -6.44
N ILE A 82 -21.13 -15.31 -7.38
CA ILE A 82 -21.29 -16.72 -7.73
C ILE A 82 -20.30 -17.11 -8.83
N ASP A 83 -20.24 -16.34 -9.92
CA ASP A 83 -19.48 -16.71 -11.13
C ASP A 83 -18.25 -15.82 -11.43
N GLY A 84 -18.06 -14.74 -10.66
CA GLY A 84 -16.90 -13.86 -10.71
C GLY A 84 -16.85 -12.91 -11.91
N ARG A 85 -17.91 -12.87 -12.74
CA ARG A 85 -17.98 -11.95 -13.90
C ARG A 85 -18.13 -10.51 -13.44
N MET A 86 -17.70 -9.58 -14.30
CA MET A 86 -17.84 -8.13 -14.09
C MET A 86 -19.31 -7.69 -14.29
N ARG A 87 -20.17 -8.05 -13.34
CA ARG A 87 -21.60 -7.71 -13.32
C ARG A 87 -22.07 -7.64 -11.87
N PRO A 88 -22.69 -6.53 -11.44
CA PRO A 88 -23.25 -6.43 -10.09
C PRO A 88 -24.35 -7.47 -9.85
N ASP A 89 -24.39 -8.07 -8.66
CA ASP A 89 -25.39 -9.05 -8.24
C ASP A 89 -26.22 -8.61 -7.01
N SER A 90 -26.06 -7.34 -6.58
CA SER A 90 -26.69 -6.76 -5.39
C SER A 90 -26.17 -7.33 -4.06
N LEU A 91 -25.06 -8.07 -4.07
CA LEU A 91 -24.33 -8.47 -2.89
C LEU A 91 -22.97 -7.76 -2.89
N PRO A 92 -22.54 -7.17 -1.76
CA PRO A 92 -21.21 -6.59 -1.70
C PRO A 92 -20.12 -7.62 -2.03
N ASP A 93 -19.18 -7.26 -2.90
CA ASP A 93 -18.07 -8.10 -3.38
C ASP A 93 -17.24 -8.70 -2.22
N PHE A 94 -17.24 -8.01 -1.08
CA PHE A 94 -16.49 -8.38 0.13
C PHE A 94 -17.41 -8.88 1.25
N ALA A 95 -18.62 -9.34 0.93
CA ALA A 95 -19.53 -9.91 1.92
C ALA A 95 -18.90 -11.12 2.62
N GLY A 96 -18.88 -11.08 3.96
CA GLY A 96 -18.28 -12.13 4.80
C GLY A 96 -16.82 -11.90 5.19
N GLU A 97 -16.15 -10.90 4.59
CA GLU A 97 -14.83 -10.47 5.03
C GLU A 97 -14.90 -9.66 6.33
N LYS A 98 -13.84 -9.75 7.14
CA LYS A 98 -13.68 -8.97 8.37
C LYS A 98 -12.62 -7.90 8.16
N PHE A 99 -12.98 -6.64 8.40
CA PHE A 99 -12.05 -5.52 8.28
C PHE A 99 -11.61 -5.04 9.66
N ASP A 100 -10.30 -4.97 9.89
CA ASP A 100 -9.71 -4.31 11.05
C ASP A 100 -9.23 -2.92 10.61
N LEU A 101 -9.81 -1.87 11.16
CA LEU A 101 -9.45 -0.49 10.82
C LEU A 101 -8.44 0.04 11.83
N LEU A 102 -7.20 0.26 11.39
CA LEU A 102 -6.15 0.89 12.19
C LEU A 102 -6.14 2.39 11.86
N LEU A 103 -6.87 3.16 12.67
CA LEU A 103 -6.99 4.60 12.54
C LEU A 103 -5.86 5.29 13.27
N ASP A 104 -4.82 5.67 12.54
CA ASP A 104 -3.63 6.28 13.12
C ASP A 104 -3.82 7.78 13.32
N ALA A 105 -4.64 8.14 14.30
CA ALA A 105 -4.99 9.52 14.59
C ALA A 105 -3.91 10.28 15.36
N GLU A 106 -2.98 9.58 16.02
CA GLU A 106 -1.93 10.18 16.85
C GLU A 106 -0.78 10.70 15.98
N ASP A 107 -0.38 9.93 14.97
CA ASP A 107 0.72 10.29 14.07
C ASP A 107 0.24 10.99 12.78
N ALA A 108 -1.06 11.12 12.55
CA ALA A 108 -1.60 11.88 11.43
C ALA A 108 -1.53 13.41 11.68
N PRO A 109 -1.26 14.23 10.64
CA PRO A 109 -1.01 13.84 9.25
C PRO A 109 0.43 13.39 9.02
N TYR A 110 0.67 12.43 8.14
CA TYR A 110 1.98 11.80 7.95
C TYR A 110 3.01 12.68 7.23
N ASP A 111 2.60 13.78 6.64
CA ASP A 111 3.50 14.74 5.99
C ASP A 111 4.43 15.45 6.98
N HIS A 112 4.02 15.67 8.23
CA HIS A 112 4.83 16.34 9.25
C HIS A 112 6.16 15.61 9.53
N PHE A 113 6.21 14.30 9.29
CA PHE A 113 7.45 13.53 9.44
C PHE A 113 8.50 13.94 8.40
N LEU A 114 8.11 14.45 7.24
CA LEU A 114 9.04 14.84 6.19
C LEU A 114 9.70 16.21 6.45
N GLU A 115 9.15 16.98 7.40
CA GLU A 115 9.71 18.28 7.79
C GLU A 115 10.97 18.14 8.67
N ASN A 116 11.16 16.98 9.30
CA ASN A 116 12.21 16.74 10.28
C ASN A 116 13.35 15.86 9.71
N VAL A 117 14.59 16.16 10.11
CA VAL A 117 15.75 15.32 9.79
C VAL A 117 15.54 13.93 10.37
N GLY A 118 15.49 12.90 9.51
CA GLY A 118 15.28 11.51 9.89
C GLY A 118 13.81 11.10 10.05
N GLY A 119 12.84 11.97 9.79
CA GLY A 119 11.43 11.60 9.97
C GLY A 119 10.91 10.60 8.92
N SER A 120 11.62 10.40 7.80
CA SER A 120 11.36 9.25 6.93
C SER A 120 11.59 7.91 7.66
N ASP A 121 12.57 7.79 8.55
CA ASP A 121 12.77 6.58 9.36
C ASP A 121 11.69 6.39 10.43
N SER A 122 11.11 7.49 10.94
CA SER A 122 9.93 7.43 11.81
C SER A 122 8.72 6.87 11.06
N LEU A 123 8.44 7.35 9.84
CA LEU A 123 7.36 6.80 8.98
C LEU A 123 7.58 5.32 8.65
N ARG A 124 8.83 4.93 8.39
CA ARG A 124 9.21 3.52 8.16
C ARG A 124 8.94 2.66 9.38
N SER A 125 9.34 3.15 10.55
CA SER A 125 9.11 2.46 11.83
C SER A 125 7.63 2.34 12.12
N LEU A 126 6.86 3.41 11.92
CA LEU A 126 5.41 3.44 12.10
C LEU A 126 4.71 2.41 11.21
N ALA A 127 5.12 2.30 9.95
CA ALA A 127 4.59 1.26 9.06
C ALA A 127 4.83 -0.15 9.64
N VAL A 128 6.04 -0.45 10.11
CA VAL A 128 6.36 -1.74 10.75
C VAL A 128 5.55 -1.97 12.03
N GLN A 129 5.38 -0.96 12.88
CA GLN A 129 4.58 -1.05 14.10
C GLN A 129 3.12 -1.36 13.77
N ASN A 130 2.52 -0.65 12.82
CA ASN A 130 1.14 -0.88 12.41
C ASN A 130 0.92 -2.29 11.83
N ALA A 131 1.89 -2.85 11.12
CA ALA A 131 1.83 -4.24 10.66
C ALA A 131 1.86 -5.24 11.83
N LEU A 132 2.74 -5.02 12.81
CA LEU A 132 2.81 -5.86 14.01
C LEU A 132 1.49 -5.81 14.79
N PHE A 133 0.89 -4.63 14.96
CA PHE A 133 -0.44 -4.48 15.56
C PHE A 133 -1.51 -5.23 14.75
N ALA A 134 -1.47 -5.17 13.42
CA ALA A 134 -2.40 -5.89 12.55
C ALA A 134 -2.23 -7.42 12.66
N TRP A 135 -1.01 -7.93 12.79
CA TRP A 135 -0.76 -9.36 12.97
C TRP A 135 -0.94 -9.86 14.40
N ASP A 136 -0.98 -8.98 15.39
CA ASP A 136 -1.34 -9.37 16.75
C ASP A 136 -2.80 -9.82 16.82
N SER A 137 -3.05 -10.83 17.64
CA SER A 137 -4.41 -11.34 17.95
C SER A 137 -4.94 -10.81 19.28
N THR A 138 -4.11 -10.10 20.04
CA THR A 138 -4.45 -9.57 21.36
C THR A 138 -4.27 -8.07 21.40
N CYS A 139 -5.20 -7.38 22.07
CA CYS A 139 -5.06 -5.98 22.43
C CYS A 139 -5.05 -5.89 23.96
N VAL A 140 -4.05 -5.20 24.51
CA VAL A 140 -3.92 -4.89 25.93
C VAL A 140 -3.93 -3.38 26.10
N ARG A 141 -4.49 -2.86 27.20
CA ARG A 141 -4.53 -1.41 27.44
C ARG A 141 -3.20 -0.91 28.00
N SER A 142 -2.52 -1.77 28.75
CA SER A 142 -1.23 -1.50 29.37
C SER A 142 -0.33 -2.73 29.27
N SER A 143 0.98 -2.50 29.24
CA SER A 143 2.00 -3.56 29.34
C SER A 143 1.96 -4.33 30.67
N LEU A 144 1.24 -3.81 31.67
CA LEU A 144 1.03 -4.47 32.97
C LEU A 144 -0.24 -5.34 32.99
N ASP A 145 -1.08 -5.27 31.95
CA ASP A 145 -2.32 -6.04 31.92
C ASP A 145 -2.00 -7.52 31.64
N THR A 146 -2.44 -8.39 32.55
CA THR A 146 -2.26 -9.86 32.45
C THR A 146 -3.33 -10.54 31.60
N LYS A 147 -4.37 -9.80 31.21
CA LYS A 147 -5.48 -10.30 30.38
C LYS A 147 -5.68 -9.38 29.19
N ALA A 148 -5.87 -9.98 28.01
CA ALA A 148 -6.22 -9.24 26.82
C ALA A 148 -7.56 -8.52 27.01
N LEU A 149 -7.61 -7.25 26.64
CA LEU A 149 -8.82 -6.43 26.59
C LEU A 149 -9.74 -6.92 25.47
N LEU A 150 -9.15 -7.23 24.32
CA LEU A 150 -9.85 -7.69 23.12
C LEU A 150 -9.02 -8.77 22.43
N HIS A 151 -9.73 -9.72 21.81
CA HIS A 151 -9.15 -10.66 20.86
C HIS A 151 -9.61 -10.28 19.46
N LYS A 152 -8.65 -10.14 18.54
CA LYS A 152 -8.92 -9.91 17.13
C LYS A 152 -8.32 -11.03 16.28
N SER A 153 -8.85 -11.19 15.08
CA SER A 153 -8.26 -12.11 14.11
C SER A 153 -6.95 -11.48 13.62
N ARG A 154 -5.94 -12.31 13.35
CA ARG A 154 -4.71 -11.80 12.75
C ARG A 154 -4.97 -11.48 11.29
N SER A 155 -4.37 -10.41 10.80
CA SER A 155 -4.63 -9.99 9.44
C SER A 155 -4.03 -10.97 8.43
N LYS A 156 -4.83 -11.32 7.42
CA LYS A 156 -4.43 -12.08 6.23
C LYS A 156 -3.96 -11.18 5.10
N LEU A 157 -4.34 -9.92 5.11
CA LEU A 157 -3.98 -8.89 4.12
C LEU A 157 -3.81 -7.56 4.83
N LEU A 158 -2.77 -6.80 4.48
CA LEU A 158 -2.58 -5.42 4.93
C LEU A 158 -2.79 -4.44 3.77
N ILE A 159 -3.56 -3.38 4.01
CA ILE A 159 -3.82 -2.31 3.05
C ILE A 159 -3.32 -0.99 3.66
N TYR A 160 -2.23 -0.45 3.13
CA TYR A 160 -1.69 0.85 3.52
C TYR A 160 -2.28 1.94 2.63
N THR A 161 -3.14 2.79 3.18
CA THR A 161 -3.89 3.80 2.42
C THR A 161 -3.01 4.95 1.97
N SER A 162 -2.04 5.36 2.79
CA SER A 162 -1.18 6.51 2.52
C SER A 162 -0.12 6.21 1.45
N SER A 163 -0.01 7.09 0.46
CA SER A 163 1.06 7.08 -0.54
C SER A 163 2.45 7.32 0.07
N LEU A 164 2.54 8.04 1.19
CA LEU A 164 3.82 8.25 1.91
C LEU A 164 4.30 6.94 2.54
N GLN A 165 3.42 6.21 3.22
CA GLN A 165 3.76 4.89 3.76
C GLN A 165 4.01 3.87 2.63
N ALA A 166 3.35 4.02 1.48
CA ALA A 166 3.63 3.21 0.29
C ALA A 166 5.07 3.37 -0.21
N GLU A 167 5.61 4.59 -0.14
CA GLU A 167 6.98 4.89 -0.56
C GLU A 167 8.00 4.49 0.49
N TYR A 168 7.78 4.91 1.73
CA TYR A 168 8.78 4.74 2.78
C TYR A 168 8.66 3.39 3.49
N GLY A 169 7.47 2.92 3.84
CA GLY A 169 7.27 1.78 4.75
C GLY A 169 7.31 0.39 4.11
N LEU A 170 6.84 0.21 2.87
CA LEU A 170 6.59 -1.13 2.31
C LEU A 170 7.86 -1.99 2.20
N PHE A 171 8.99 -1.39 1.82
CA PHE A 171 10.27 -2.10 1.74
C PHE A 171 10.67 -2.75 3.07
N ASP A 172 10.45 -2.06 4.19
CA ASP A 172 10.81 -2.55 5.52
C ASP A 172 9.89 -3.68 5.97
N LEU A 173 8.61 -3.61 5.59
CA LEU A 173 7.65 -4.69 5.79
C LEU A 173 8.01 -5.93 4.98
N ASP A 174 8.32 -5.77 3.71
CA ASP A 174 8.74 -6.87 2.84
C ASP A 174 10.02 -7.52 3.37
N THR A 175 11.00 -6.70 3.77
CA THR A 175 12.25 -7.17 4.37
C THR A 175 11.98 -7.93 5.67
N LEU A 176 11.15 -7.39 6.57
CA LEU A 176 10.78 -8.05 7.81
C LEU A 176 10.11 -9.40 7.55
N GLN A 177 9.14 -9.45 6.64
CA GLN A 177 8.44 -10.70 6.31
C GLN A 177 9.37 -11.72 5.68
N GLN A 178 10.23 -11.31 4.75
CA GLN A 178 11.21 -12.17 4.11
C GLN A 178 12.19 -12.78 5.11
N LEU A 179 12.67 -11.98 6.07
CA LEU A 179 13.65 -12.44 7.07
C LEU A 179 12.99 -13.21 8.23
N ALA A 180 11.74 -12.90 8.59
CA ALA A 180 11.00 -13.61 9.63
C ALA A 180 10.29 -14.88 9.12
N GLY A 181 10.10 -15.03 7.80
CA GLY A 181 9.34 -16.11 7.18
C GLY A 181 7.82 -15.91 7.23
N GLY A 182 7.38 -14.65 7.26
CA GLY A 182 5.99 -14.22 7.10
C GLY A 182 5.59 -14.15 5.62
N VAL A 183 4.28 -14.24 5.34
CA VAL A 183 3.74 -14.28 3.97
C VAL A 183 2.45 -13.48 3.81
N CYS A 184 2.22 -12.47 4.66
CA CYS A 184 1.05 -11.61 4.56
C CYS A 184 1.20 -10.66 3.36
N PRO A 185 0.29 -10.71 2.36
CA PRO A 185 0.29 -9.72 1.29
C PRO A 185 0.09 -8.32 1.85
N VAL A 186 0.86 -7.38 1.32
CA VAL A 186 0.75 -5.95 1.65
C VAL A 186 0.46 -5.22 0.35
N ILE A 187 -0.60 -4.41 0.34
CA ILE A 187 -0.99 -3.63 -0.82
C ILE A 187 -1.12 -2.16 -0.45
N SER A 188 -0.92 -1.29 -1.43
CA SER A 188 -1.21 0.14 -1.32
C SER A 188 -2.01 0.60 -2.54
N PRO A 189 -3.07 1.40 -2.34
CA PRO A 189 -3.83 2.00 -3.45
C PRO A 189 -2.94 2.77 -4.43
N ALA A 190 -1.91 3.47 -3.96
CA ALA A 190 -1.01 4.22 -4.83
C ALA A 190 -0.27 3.33 -5.84
N VAL A 191 0.29 2.21 -5.36
CA VAL A 191 0.96 1.20 -6.20
C VAL A 191 -0.03 0.58 -7.18
N LEU A 192 -1.21 0.17 -6.70
CA LEU A 192 -2.23 -0.48 -7.53
C LEU A 192 -2.81 0.43 -8.62
N GLN A 193 -2.99 1.72 -8.33
CA GLN A 193 -3.50 2.68 -9.30
C GLN A 193 -2.49 2.96 -10.41
N ILE A 194 -1.19 3.08 -10.08
CA ILE A 194 -0.13 3.17 -11.09
C ILE A 194 -0.08 1.88 -11.93
N GLN A 195 -0.08 0.70 -11.28
CA GLN A 195 -0.05 -0.57 -12.00
C GLN A 195 -1.22 -0.68 -12.98
N LYS A 196 -2.45 -0.38 -12.52
CA LYS A 196 -3.66 -0.43 -13.34
C LYS A 196 -3.58 0.54 -14.53
N ALA A 197 -3.03 1.73 -14.34
CA ALA A 197 -2.84 2.68 -15.42
C ALA A 197 -1.82 2.15 -16.45
N LEU A 198 -0.68 1.62 -16.01
CA LEU A 198 0.33 1.03 -16.89
C LEU A 198 -0.21 -0.21 -17.64
N ASP A 199 -0.95 -1.08 -16.97
CA ASP A 199 -1.57 -2.29 -17.55
C ASP A 199 -2.62 -1.94 -18.63
N SER A 200 -3.24 -0.76 -18.54
CA SER A 200 -4.14 -0.25 -19.58
C SER A 200 -3.41 0.22 -20.86
N GLY A 201 -2.08 0.24 -20.84
CA GLY A 201 -1.23 0.78 -21.90
C GLY A 201 -0.98 2.29 -21.80
N ALA A 202 -1.36 2.93 -20.68
CA ALA A 202 -1.08 4.34 -20.48
C ALA A 202 0.43 4.57 -20.33
N THR A 203 0.97 5.51 -21.10
CA THR A 203 2.40 5.89 -21.02
C THR A 203 2.58 7.27 -20.42
N HIS A 204 1.52 8.08 -20.36
CA HIS A 204 1.54 9.41 -19.78
C HIS A 204 0.47 9.52 -18.70
N ILE A 205 0.90 9.41 -17.45
CA ILE A 205 0.01 9.36 -16.29
C ILE A 205 0.06 10.71 -15.58
N ALA A 206 -1.10 11.23 -15.21
CA ALA A 206 -1.21 12.35 -14.29
C ALA A 206 -1.74 11.87 -12.94
N VAL A 207 -1.17 12.37 -11.85
CA VAL A 207 -1.66 12.14 -10.49
C VAL A 207 -2.07 13.49 -9.92
N TRP A 208 -3.31 13.57 -9.44
CA TRP A 208 -3.73 14.64 -8.54
C TRP A 208 -3.41 14.22 -7.11
N THR A 209 -2.65 15.03 -6.38
CA THR A 209 -2.43 14.81 -4.94
C THR A 209 -2.32 16.12 -4.15
N SER A 210 -2.06 16.05 -2.84
CA SER A 210 -1.79 17.23 -2.01
C SER A 210 -0.41 17.81 -2.30
N ARG A 211 -0.16 19.05 -1.87
CA ARG A 211 1.15 19.69 -2.11
C ARG A 211 2.26 18.92 -1.40
N GLU A 212 1.96 18.49 -0.18
CA GLU A 212 2.88 17.85 0.73
C GLU A 212 3.30 16.47 0.18
N VAL A 213 2.33 15.68 -0.32
CA VAL A 213 2.60 14.40 -0.97
C VAL A 213 3.36 14.57 -2.29
N ARG A 214 3.07 15.62 -3.06
CA ARG A 214 3.83 15.93 -4.29
C ARG A 214 5.27 16.30 -3.97
N ASP A 215 5.47 17.19 -3.01
CA ASP A 215 6.77 17.72 -2.65
C ASP A 215 7.65 16.64 -1.99
N ALA A 216 7.03 15.67 -1.33
CA ALA A 216 7.66 14.43 -0.86
C ALA A 216 8.17 13.51 -1.99
N GLY A 217 7.67 13.69 -3.22
CA GLY A 217 8.02 12.84 -4.37
C GLY A 217 7.48 11.41 -4.30
N ALA A 218 6.53 11.10 -3.41
CA ALA A 218 6.08 9.73 -3.16
C ALA A 218 5.53 9.03 -4.42
N TRP A 219 4.68 9.71 -5.18
CA TRP A 219 4.16 9.17 -6.45
C TRP A 219 5.23 9.01 -7.52
N GLN A 220 6.21 9.92 -7.55
CA GLN A 220 7.32 9.85 -8.51
C GLN A 220 8.17 8.61 -8.23
N ALA A 221 8.48 8.36 -6.96
CA ALA A 221 9.27 7.20 -6.54
C ALA A 221 8.52 5.87 -6.70
N VAL A 222 7.20 5.82 -6.44
CA VAL A 222 6.38 4.64 -6.79
C VAL A 222 6.39 4.38 -8.29
N PHE A 223 6.18 5.42 -9.11
CA PHE A 223 6.15 5.29 -10.56
C PHE A 223 7.49 4.83 -11.14
N GLU A 224 8.62 5.40 -10.70
CA GLU A 224 9.95 5.06 -11.23
C GLU A 224 10.34 3.59 -11.01
N ARG A 225 9.79 2.94 -9.98
CA ARG A 225 9.98 1.50 -9.71
C ARG A 225 9.23 0.60 -10.72
N MET A 226 8.13 1.09 -11.28
CA MET A 226 7.17 0.29 -12.06
C MET A 226 7.16 0.65 -13.54
N ALA A 227 7.50 1.89 -13.87
CA ALA A 227 7.32 2.46 -15.19
C ALA A 227 8.29 1.85 -16.23
N PRO A 228 7.78 1.46 -17.41
CA PRO A 228 8.64 1.10 -18.54
C PRO A 228 9.40 2.33 -19.07
N GLU A 229 10.47 2.09 -19.82
CA GLU A 229 11.23 3.16 -20.45
C GLU A 229 10.33 4.02 -21.36
N GLY A 230 10.44 5.34 -21.23
CA GLY A 230 9.66 6.31 -22.01
C GLY A 230 8.29 6.68 -21.41
N ALA A 231 7.82 5.97 -20.39
CA ALA A 231 6.63 6.40 -19.66
C ALA A 231 6.93 7.64 -18.79
N THR A 232 5.94 8.53 -18.65
CA THR A 232 6.08 9.77 -17.89
C THR A 232 4.96 9.94 -16.87
N LEU A 233 5.32 10.52 -15.72
CA LEU A 233 4.38 10.93 -14.68
C LEU A 233 4.35 12.46 -14.59
N ALA A 234 3.16 13.01 -14.37
CA ALA A 234 2.96 14.39 -13.95
C ALA A 234 2.20 14.40 -12.62
N VAL A 235 2.87 14.81 -11.54
CA VAL A 235 2.24 14.94 -10.21
C VAL A 235 1.79 16.38 -10.01
N ILE A 236 0.49 16.55 -9.84
CA ILE A 236 -0.20 17.84 -9.83
C ILE A 236 -0.83 18.04 -8.46
N ALA A 237 -0.52 19.18 -7.85
CA ALA A 237 -1.11 19.61 -6.60
C ALA A 237 -1.69 21.03 -6.79
N PRO A 238 -3.00 21.16 -7.05
CA PRO A 238 -3.62 22.46 -7.20
C PRO A 238 -3.55 23.25 -5.88
N GLU A 239 -3.24 24.56 -5.96
CA GLU A 239 -3.30 25.44 -4.80
C GLU A 239 -4.74 25.52 -4.25
N GLN A 240 -4.87 25.83 -2.95
CA GLN A 240 -6.14 25.89 -2.21
C GLN A 240 -7.25 26.56 -3.04
N ALA A 241 -8.05 25.74 -3.72
CA ALA A 241 -9.25 26.19 -4.41
C ALA A 241 -10.46 25.77 -3.59
N LEU A 242 -11.36 26.72 -3.39
CA LEU A 242 -12.55 26.66 -2.53
C LEU A 242 -13.61 25.66 -3.04
N ASP A 243 -13.49 25.16 -4.28
CA ASP A 243 -14.41 24.18 -4.87
C ASP A 243 -13.71 23.21 -5.85
N VAL A 244 -14.30 22.01 -6.01
CA VAL A 244 -13.80 20.90 -6.85
C VAL A 244 -13.67 21.28 -8.32
N ARG A 245 -14.56 22.13 -8.84
CA ARG A 245 -14.57 22.55 -10.25
C ARG A 245 -13.40 23.48 -10.55
N THR A 246 -13.10 24.39 -9.64
CA THR A 246 -11.93 25.28 -9.70
C THR A 246 -10.65 24.48 -9.57
N ARG A 247 -10.61 23.47 -8.68
CA ARG A 247 -9.46 22.55 -8.57
C ARG A 247 -9.24 21.73 -9.85
N LEU A 248 -10.29 21.14 -10.42
CA LEU A 248 -10.19 20.36 -11.67
C LEU A 248 -9.72 21.22 -12.85
N ARG A 249 -10.22 22.46 -12.95
CA ARG A 249 -9.72 23.42 -13.96
C ARG A 249 -8.25 23.78 -13.72
N GLY A 250 -7.84 23.93 -12.46
CA GLY A 250 -6.45 24.12 -12.09
C GLY A 250 -5.57 22.95 -12.52
N LEU A 251 -6.02 21.72 -12.26
CA LEU A 251 -5.34 20.51 -12.70
C LEU A 251 -5.19 20.47 -14.22
N LEU A 252 -6.28 20.69 -14.96
CA LEU A 252 -6.24 20.64 -16.43
C LEU A 252 -5.31 21.72 -17.00
N ARG A 253 -5.26 22.92 -16.39
CA ARG A 253 -4.33 23.99 -16.80
C ARG A 253 -2.88 23.64 -16.50
N GLN A 254 -2.58 23.15 -15.31
CA GLN A 254 -1.21 22.72 -14.94
C GLN A 254 -0.76 21.55 -15.81
N TYR A 255 -1.65 20.61 -16.10
CA TYR A 255 -1.39 19.51 -17.01
C TYR A 255 -1.09 20.00 -18.43
N LEU A 256 -1.96 20.86 -19.00
CA LEU A 256 -1.75 21.45 -20.32
C LEU A 256 -0.42 22.21 -20.41
N ALA A 257 -0.01 22.87 -19.32
CA ALA A 257 1.27 23.59 -19.26
C ALA A 257 2.50 22.66 -19.35
N THR A 258 2.36 21.37 -19.07
CA THR A 258 3.46 20.40 -19.27
C THR A 258 3.75 20.11 -20.75
N GLY A 259 2.83 20.47 -21.66
CA GLY A 259 2.94 20.17 -23.10
C GLY A 259 2.78 18.68 -23.44
N ARG A 260 2.35 17.85 -22.49
CA ARG A 260 2.21 16.39 -22.63
C ARG A 260 0.77 15.97 -22.95
N ARG A 261 0.61 14.75 -23.45
CA ARG A 261 -0.70 14.10 -23.70
C ARG A 261 -1.08 13.25 -22.49
N MET A 262 -2.30 13.37 -21.96
CA MET A 262 -2.76 12.58 -20.80
C MET A 262 -3.45 11.31 -21.27
N ASP A 263 -2.93 10.15 -20.88
CA ASP A 263 -3.56 8.86 -21.16
C ASP A 263 -4.43 8.41 -19.98
N ALA A 264 -4.00 8.70 -18.74
CA ALA A 264 -4.72 8.38 -17.51
C ALA A 264 -4.58 9.48 -16.46
N LEU A 265 -5.64 9.67 -15.65
CA LEU A 265 -5.66 10.55 -14.49
C LEU A 265 -6.01 9.74 -13.24
N ILE A 266 -5.14 9.83 -12.25
CA ILE A 266 -5.32 9.29 -10.90
C ILE A 266 -5.76 10.45 -9.99
N LEU A 267 -6.78 10.20 -9.17
CA LEU A 267 -7.40 11.17 -8.25
C LEU A 267 -7.22 10.76 -6.79
#